data_AF-A0A7C3MPG5-F1
#
_entry.id   AF-A0A7C3MPG5-F1
#
_cell.length_a   1.000
_cell.length_b   1.000
_cell.length_c   1.000
_cell.angle_alpha   90.00
_cell.angle_beta   90.00
_cell.angle_gamma   90.00
#
_symmetry.space_group_name_H-M   'P 1'
#
loop_
_entity.id
_entity.type
_entity.pdbx_description
1 polymer ?
#
loop_
_entity_poly.entity_id
_entity_poly.type
_entity_poly.pdbx_seq_one_letter_code
_entity_poly.pdbx_strand_id
1 'polypeptide(L)'
;MFSVNGNSANGTTVNGALITTWWLKVNGSLTTINGTSGSAKCVEPLTGTNVKTVTCYLNGYAQTGTAQTYTFPTAFSTTPVLLESGGSCGTYNPTATATTLTLPANASMTAETCNVVAIGQ
;
A
#
# COMPACT_ATOMS: atom_id res chain seq x y z
N MET A 1 -1.45 20.73 18.45
CA MET A 1 -2.72 19.98 18.36
C MET A 1 -3.20 20.05 16.93
N PHE A 2 -3.20 18.94 16.20
CA PHE A 2 -3.89 18.85 14.91
C PHE A 2 -5.38 18.65 15.20
N SER A 3 -6.24 19.52 14.69
CA SER A 3 -7.69 19.36 14.79
C SER A 3 -8.23 18.94 13.43
N VAL A 4 -8.71 17.71 13.34
CA VAL A 4 -9.57 17.25 12.25
C VAL A 4 -11.01 17.56 12.65
N ASN A 5 -11.67 18.49 11.96
CA ASN A 5 -13.12 18.66 12.08
C ASN A 5 -13.80 17.51 11.34
N GLY A 6 -13.79 16.34 11.96
CA GLY A 6 -14.56 15.17 11.55
C GLY A 6 -15.94 15.22 12.19
N ASN A 7 -16.99 15.11 11.38
CA ASN A 7 -18.29 14.67 11.88
C ASN A 7 -18.08 13.29 12.52
N SER A 8 -18.27 13.17 13.84
CA SER A 8 -18.08 11.94 14.60
C SER A 8 -18.99 10.84 14.07
N ALA A 9 -18.45 10.00 13.19
CA ALA A 9 -18.97 8.67 12.91
C ALA A 9 -17.83 7.69 13.14
N ASN A 10 -17.99 6.89 14.20
CA ASN A 10 -17.29 5.64 14.46
C ASN A 10 -16.96 4.92 13.14
N GLY A 11 -15.67 4.83 12.78
CA GLY A 11 -15.23 4.22 11.52
C GLY A 11 -15.49 5.08 10.27
N THR A 12 -14.77 6.20 10.12
CA THR A 12 -14.79 6.92 8.83
C THR A 12 -13.99 6.13 7.79
N THR A 13 -14.69 5.29 7.04
CA THR A 13 -14.17 4.75 5.78
C THR A 13 -14.05 5.93 4.82
N VAL A 14 -12.87 6.54 4.72
CA VAL A 14 -12.57 7.54 3.68
C VAL A 14 -12.44 6.85 2.33
N ASN A 15 -13.57 6.45 1.76
CA ASN A 15 -13.64 5.94 0.41
C ASN A 15 -13.63 7.14 -0.55
N GLY A 16 -12.46 7.44 -1.12
CA GLY A 16 -12.32 8.39 -2.22
C GLY A 16 -12.43 9.89 -1.89
N ALA A 17 -12.51 10.30 -0.63
CA ALA A 17 -12.60 11.72 -0.27
C ALA A 17 -11.21 12.37 -0.13
N LEU A 18 -10.88 13.27 -1.06
CA LEU A 18 -9.67 14.10 -1.03
C LEU A 18 -9.74 15.09 0.15
N ILE A 19 -9.01 14.82 1.24
CA ILE A 19 -8.75 15.83 2.26
C ILE A 19 -7.52 16.61 1.79
N THR A 20 -7.74 17.80 1.22
CA THR A 20 -6.68 18.74 0.83
C THR A 20 -6.51 19.78 1.93
N THR A 21 -5.41 19.66 2.67
CA THR A 21 -4.84 20.80 3.40
C THR A 21 -3.58 21.24 2.64
N TRP A 22 -3.14 22.50 2.82
CA TRP A 22 -2.03 23.10 2.05
C TRP A 22 -0.70 22.31 2.08
N TRP A 23 -0.53 21.36 2.99
CA TRP A 23 0.68 20.57 3.20
C TRP A 23 0.44 19.05 3.26
N LEU A 24 -0.83 18.59 3.21
CA LEU A 24 -1.18 17.16 3.27
C LEU A 24 -2.37 16.86 2.36
N LYS A 25 -2.13 16.00 1.37
CA LYS A 25 -3.16 15.40 0.52
C LYS A 25 -3.36 13.95 0.93
N VAL A 26 -4.55 13.63 1.41
CA VAL A 26 -4.98 12.23 1.63
C VAL A 26 -5.73 11.80 0.37
N ASN A 27 -5.15 10.86 -0.40
CA ASN A 27 -5.77 10.33 -1.61
C ASN A 27 -5.87 8.81 -1.53
N GLY A 28 -6.92 8.30 -0.88
CA GLY A 28 -7.15 6.88 -0.69
C GLY A 28 -7.64 6.15 -1.95
N SER A 29 -6.90 6.21 -3.06
CA SER A 29 -7.21 5.38 -4.23
C SER A 29 -6.86 3.93 -3.92
N LEU A 30 -7.89 3.09 -3.75
CA LEU A 30 -7.74 1.66 -3.54
C LEU A 30 -7.48 0.97 -4.88
N THR A 31 -6.32 0.34 -5.01
CA THR A 31 -5.98 -0.51 -6.15
C THR A 31 -5.96 -1.96 -5.70
N THR A 32 -6.67 -2.81 -6.43
CA THR A 32 -6.66 -4.27 -6.19
C THR A 32 -5.79 -4.94 -7.23
N ILE A 33 -4.86 -5.76 -6.76
CA ILE A 33 -3.96 -6.60 -7.55
C ILE A 33 -4.38 -8.04 -7.29
N ASN A 34 -4.76 -8.75 -8.35
CA ASN A 34 -5.23 -10.12 -8.21
C ASN A 34 -4.04 -11.10 -8.31
N GLY A 35 -3.94 -11.99 -7.33
CA GLY A 35 -3.06 -13.15 -7.38
C GLY A 35 -3.79 -14.35 -7.97
N THR A 36 -3.07 -15.45 -8.17
CA THR A 36 -3.68 -16.75 -8.52
C THR A 36 -4.42 -17.34 -7.32
N SER A 37 -3.89 -17.12 -6.11
CA SER A 37 -4.58 -17.32 -4.86
C SER A 37 -4.69 -15.95 -4.19
N GLY A 38 -5.90 -15.51 -3.82
CA GLY A 38 -6.10 -14.25 -3.10
C GLY A 38 -5.80 -12.96 -3.87
N SER A 39 -5.67 -11.85 -3.13
CA SER A 39 -5.50 -10.50 -3.69
C SER A 39 -4.66 -9.61 -2.78
N ALA A 40 -4.01 -8.61 -3.37
CA ALA A 40 -3.39 -7.51 -2.65
C ALA A 40 -4.18 -6.22 -2.88
N LYS A 41 -4.41 -5.46 -1.81
CA LYS A 41 -5.19 -4.22 -1.80
C LYS A 41 -4.31 -3.08 -1.33
N CYS A 42 -3.87 -2.25 -2.28
CA CYS A 42 -2.98 -1.12 -2.05
C CYS A 42 -3.76 0.19 -1.95
N VAL A 43 -3.43 1.01 -0.96
CA VAL A 43 -3.97 2.36 -0.74
C VAL A 43 -2.83 3.33 -0.47
N GLU A 44 -2.94 4.57 -0.95
CA GLU A 44 -1.96 5.65 -0.69
C GLU A 44 -2.55 6.70 0.27
N PRO A 45 -2.62 6.44 1.59
CA PRO A 45 -3.28 7.34 2.53
C PRO A 45 -2.62 8.73 2.62
N LEU A 46 -1.34 8.88 2.28
CA LEU A 46 -0.64 10.16 2.31
C LEU A 46 0.11 10.39 1.00
N THR A 47 -0.22 11.48 0.31
CA THR A 47 0.30 11.87 -1.00
C THR A 47 0.94 13.27 -0.93
N GLY A 48 1.89 13.44 0.00
CA GLY A 48 2.57 14.72 0.24
C GLY A 48 3.91 14.84 -0.49
N THR A 49 4.49 16.04 -0.47
CA THR A 49 5.87 16.29 -0.95
C THR A 49 6.93 15.93 0.09
N ASN A 50 6.55 15.88 1.37
CA ASN A 50 7.47 15.66 2.50
C ASN A 50 7.28 14.29 3.19
N VAL A 51 6.11 13.67 3.02
CA VAL A 51 5.81 12.33 3.52
C VAL A 51 4.77 11.71 2.60
N LYS A 52 5.06 10.48 2.18
CA LYS A 52 4.20 9.61 1.40
C LYS A 52 4.09 8.27 2.09
N THR A 53 2.93 7.65 1.99
CA THR A 53 2.71 6.33 2.56
C THR A 53 1.78 5.55 1.65
N VAL A 54 2.19 4.33 1.32
CA VAL A 54 1.38 3.34 0.61
C VAL A 54 1.27 2.11 1.49
N THR A 55 0.06 1.60 1.68
CA THR A 55 -0.19 0.38 2.43
C THR A 55 -0.86 -0.64 1.51
N CYS A 56 -0.25 -1.80 1.36
CA CYS A 56 -0.79 -2.94 0.63
C CYS A 56 -1.14 -4.08 1.60
N TYR A 57 -2.42 -4.41 1.67
CA TYR A 57 -2.92 -5.56 2.41
C TYR A 57 -3.02 -6.78 1.50
N LEU A 58 -2.23 -7.81 1.78
CA LEU A 58 -2.28 -9.11 1.12
C LEU A 58 -3.29 -9.99 1.87
N ASN A 59 -4.24 -10.59 1.15
CA ASN A 59 -5.21 -11.51 1.72
C ASN A 59 -5.15 -12.84 0.95
N GLY A 60 -4.49 -13.83 1.56
CA GLY A 60 -4.20 -15.12 0.94
C GLY A 60 -3.51 -14.98 -0.42
N TYR A 61 -2.76 -13.89 -0.62
CA TYR A 61 -2.13 -13.61 -1.90
C TYR A 61 -1.06 -14.67 -2.15
N ALA A 62 -1.05 -15.24 -3.35
CA ALA A 62 -0.01 -16.08 -3.90
C ALA A 62 0.08 -15.85 -5.40
N GLN A 63 1.31 -15.72 -5.90
CA GLN A 63 1.58 -15.67 -7.33
C GLN A 63 2.55 -16.77 -7.76
N THR A 64 2.10 -17.64 -8.66
CA THR A 64 2.83 -18.84 -9.06
C THR A 64 3.55 -18.71 -10.40
N GLY A 65 3.46 -17.54 -11.06
CA GLY A 65 4.01 -17.35 -12.41
C GLY A 65 4.70 -16.01 -12.64
N THR A 66 4.03 -14.88 -12.40
CA THR A 66 4.54 -13.54 -12.73
C THR A 66 4.36 -12.55 -11.60
N ALA A 67 5.45 -11.82 -11.31
CA ALA A 67 5.45 -10.78 -10.29
C ALA A 67 4.44 -9.71 -10.66
N GLN A 68 3.75 -9.18 -9.66
CA GLN A 68 2.76 -8.13 -9.88
C GLN A 68 3.33 -6.80 -9.45
N THR A 69 3.10 -5.78 -10.27
CA THR A 69 3.58 -4.43 -10.01
C THR A 69 2.42 -3.51 -9.74
N TYR A 70 2.49 -2.81 -8.62
CA TYR A 70 1.66 -1.66 -8.31
C TYR A 70 2.42 -0.39 -8.65
N THR A 71 1.86 0.46 -9.50
CA THR A 71 2.42 1.79 -9.78
C THR A 71 1.85 2.79 -8.80
N PHE A 72 2.72 3.52 -8.10
CA PHE A 72 2.30 4.59 -7.21
C PHE A 72 1.68 5.73 -8.02
N PRO A 73 0.45 6.17 -7.70
CA PRO A 73 -0.16 7.36 -8.30
C PRO A 73 0.76 8.58 -8.29
N THR A 74 1.51 8.74 -7.20
CA THR A 74 2.57 9.74 -7.11
C THR A 74 3.89 9.07 -6.77
N ALA A 75 4.91 9.29 -7.59
CA ALA A 75 6.25 8.77 -7.30
C ALA A 75 6.79 9.34 -5.97
N PHE A 76 7.52 8.51 -5.23
CA PHE A 76 8.45 8.94 -4.21
C PHE A 76 9.66 9.64 -4.87
N SER A 77 10.26 10.57 -4.16
CA SER A 77 11.49 11.27 -4.53
C SER A 77 12.71 10.34 -4.46
N THR A 78 12.67 9.35 -3.58
CA THR A 78 13.69 8.29 -3.43
C THR A 78 13.02 6.93 -3.26
N THR A 79 13.77 5.84 -3.35
CA THR A 79 13.25 4.51 -3.00
C THR A 79 12.69 4.53 -1.57
N PRO A 80 11.41 4.16 -1.37
CA PRO A 80 10.79 4.16 -0.05
C PRO A 80 11.31 3.01 0.81
N VAL A 81 11.18 3.15 2.12
CA VAL A 81 11.44 2.06 3.08
C VAL A 81 10.21 1.17 3.12
N LEU A 82 10.42 -0.14 3.03
CA LEU A 82 9.37 -1.15 3.19
C LEU A 82 9.34 -1.65 4.62
N LEU A 83 8.14 -1.64 5.21
CA LEU A 83 7.84 -2.21 6.52
C LEU A 83 6.78 -3.29 6.33
N GLU A 84 7.12 -4.50 6.72
CA GLU A 84 6.23 -5.65 6.66
C GLU A 84 5.67 -5.95 8.05
N SER A 85 4.37 -6.24 8.15
CA SER A 85 3.68 -6.46 9.42
C SER A 85 2.47 -7.38 9.24
N GLY A 86 2.14 -8.15 10.28
CA GLY A 86 1.00 -9.06 10.30
C GLY A 86 1.33 -10.43 9.69
N GLY A 87 1.64 -11.42 10.53
CA GLY A 87 1.83 -12.81 10.10
C GLY A 87 3.13 -13.08 9.33
N SER A 88 3.17 -14.20 8.60
CA SER A 88 4.29 -14.62 7.75
C SER A 88 4.28 -13.80 6.45
N CYS A 89 4.83 -12.58 6.42
CA CYS A 89 5.33 -12.07 5.13
C CYS A 89 6.64 -12.79 4.72
N GLY A 90 7.02 -13.89 5.39
CA GLY A 90 8.37 -14.47 5.34
C GLY A 90 8.78 -15.06 4.00
N THR A 91 7.83 -15.27 3.07
CA THR A 91 8.13 -15.66 1.68
C THR A 91 7.94 -14.53 0.68
N TYR A 92 7.26 -13.45 1.07
CA TYR A 92 7.10 -12.24 0.27
C TYR A 92 8.23 -11.30 0.66
N ASN A 93 9.28 -11.24 -0.15
CA ASN A 93 10.20 -10.09 -0.16
C ASN A 93 9.71 -9.09 -1.21
N PRO A 94 8.70 -8.25 -0.93
CA PRO A 94 8.34 -7.15 -1.80
C PRO A 94 9.55 -6.25 -2.00
N THR A 95 9.64 -5.66 -3.18
CA THR A 95 10.64 -4.66 -3.48
C THR A 95 9.95 -3.41 -3.97
N ALA A 96 10.50 -2.24 -3.66
CA ALA A 96 9.97 -0.98 -4.14
C ALA A 96 11.04 -0.19 -4.86
N THR A 97 10.60 0.59 -5.83
CA THR A 97 11.35 1.69 -6.43
C THR A 97 10.66 3.00 -6.05
N ALA A 98 11.17 4.12 -6.54
CA ALA A 98 10.49 5.40 -6.40
C ALA A 98 9.06 5.41 -6.99
N THR A 99 8.76 4.58 -7.99
CA THR A 99 7.49 4.64 -8.75
C THR A 99 6.63 3.40 -8.60
N THR A 100 7.18 2.27 -8.13
CA THR A 100 6.46 1.00 -8.10
C THR A 100 6.73 0.19 -6.84
N LEU A 101 5.73 -0.56 -6.40
CA LEU A 101 5.87 -1.71 -5.50
C LEU A 101 5.73 -2.99 -6.33
N THR A 102 6.71 -3.88 -6.22
CA THR A 102 6.71 -5.19 -6.85
C THR A 102 6.44 -6.25 -5.80
N LEU A 103 5.33 -6.96 -5.97
CA LEU A 103 5.03 -8.17 -5.23
C LEU A 103 5.66 -9.36 -5.97
N PRO A 104 6.50 -10.17 -5.31
CA PRO A 104 7.21 -11.25 -5.96
C PRO A 104 6.26 -12.31 -6.52
N ALA A 105 6.79 -13.10 -7.44
CA ALA A 105 6.17 -14.34 -7.88
C ALA A 105 7.17 -15.47 -7.82
N ASN A 106 6.70 -16.61 -7.34
CA ASN A 106 7.42 -17.84 -7.27
C ASN A 106 6.39 -18.97 -7.16
N ALA A 107 6.52 -19.98 -8.03
CA ALA A 107 5.63 -21.13 -8.09
C ALA A 107 5.53 -21.89 -6.75
N SER A 108 6.53 -21.76 -5.87
CA SER A 108 6.56 -22.37 -4.54
C SER A 108 5.98 -21.48 -3.44
N MET A 109 5.43 -20.30 -3.76
CA MET A 109 4.83 -19.40 -2.77
C MET A 109 3.52 -19.98 -2.26
N THR A 110 3.41 -20.05 -0.94
CA THR A 110 2.15 -20.32 -0.27
C THR A 110 1.33 -19.03 -0.18
N ALA A 111 0.01 -19.17 -0.15
CA ALA A 111 -0.88 -18.06 0.13
C ALA A 111 -0.61 -17.50 1.53
N GLU A 112 -0.23 -16.23 1.61
CA GLU A 112 -0.01 -15.55 2.90
C GLU A 112 -0.88 -14.30 3.00
N THR A 113 -1.16 -13.92 4.24
CA THR A 113 -1.93 -12.72 4.59
C THR A 113 -1.04 -11.84 5.43
N CYS A 114 -0.72 -10.66 4.91
CA CYS A 114 0.13 -9.71 5.60
C CYS A 114 0.01 -8.28 5.06
N ASN A 115 0.66 -7.32 5.72
CA ASN A 115 0.65 -5.91 5.37
C ASN A 115 2.06 -5.49 4.92
N VAL A 116 2.12 -4.81 3.78
CA VAL A 116 3.34 -4.15 3.28
C VAL A 116 3.10 -2.65 3.29
N VAL A 117 3.96 -1.91 3.97
CA VAL A 117 3.86 -0.44 4.06
C VAL A 117 5.11 0.18 3.46
N ALA A 118 4.96 0.98 2.42
CA ALA A 118 6.02 1.80 1.84
C ALA A 118 5.95 3.22 2.40
N ILE A 119 7.04 3.72 2.99
CA ILE A 119 7.12 5.06 3.59
C ILE A 119 8.33 5.79 3.03
N GLY A 120 8.16 7.06 2.66
CA GLY A 120 9.23 7.86 2.08
C GLY A 120 8.79 9.30 1.78
N GLN A 121 9.66 10.03 1.07
CA GLN A 121 9.42 11.38 0.54
C GLN A 121 9.23 11.31 -0.97
#